data_AF-T0Q7D3-F1
#
_entry.id   AF-T0Q7D3-F1
#
_cell.length_a   1.000
_cell.length_b   1.000
_cell.length_c   1.000
_cell.angle_alpha   90.00
_cell.angle_beta   90.00
_cell.angle_gamma   90.00
#
_symmetry.space_group_name_H-M   'P 1'
#
loop_
_entity.id
_entity.type
_entity.pdbx_description
1 polymer ?
#
loop_
_entity_poly.entity_id
_entity_poly.type
_entity_poly.pdbx_seq_one_letter_code
_entity_poly.pdbx_strand_id
1 'polypeptide(L)'
;MKLVDEQDPKRALALLLLLVLASLMTMSVLQETMTTEAGPLRHELPDEPTNELPDEPTNELPDKVVLAAPTAEPSSIAPSPSPTELAPSSSEPALASSAPWVQATLGPKPWLPTDKAGDMYPVDPAGKIKCVALRTGHLVEHFINPTDCYTEDDRRQMIRALVYTLIDAFDANGIEYWLDSGTLLGSVRHGGLIPHDLDADFGLTQASFAQLRRTNLTFPSRYELFVNDSQFYRRGPYPYLPGRFTDTTKGLYIDLFEFLPSTKRIEHVVLPAANSSMTQLEEATTVEVPMLGPAASNCWWACKNCPAPMHFLVPSDWVFPLVRCKFDDRMTWCPHQTTAYLQVLYGNDFMTLKHSAS
;
A
#
# COMPACT_ATOMS: atom_id res chain seq x y z
N MET A 1 -14.29 -20.73 -53.00
CA MET A 1 -14.82 -19.36 -53.25
C MET A 1 -16.32 -19.37 -53.06
N LYS A 2 -16.80 -18.88 -51.92
CA LYS A 2 -18.19 -18.44 -51.72
C LYS A 2 -18.10 -17.00 -51.24
N LEU A 3 -18.83 -16.14 -51.96
CA LEU A 3 -18.80 -14.68 -51.88
C LEU A 3 -19.24 -14.20 -50.49
N VAL A 4 -18.49 -13.23 -49.97
CA VAL A 4 -18.79 -12.47 -48.76
C VAL A 4 -19.92 -11.49 -49.08
N ASP A 5 -20.92 -11.49 -48.20
CA ASP A 5 -22.08 -10.60 -48.19
C ASP A 5 -21.62 -9.17 -47.92
N GLU A 6 -21.83 -8.28 -48.89
CA GLU A 6 -21.46 -6.86 -48.81
C GLU A 6 -22.57 -6.13 -48.03
N GLN A 7 -22.30 -5.89 -46.75
CA GLN A 7 -23.22 -5.24 -45.82
C GLN A 7 -23.52 -3.80 -46.27
N ASP A 8 -24.79 -3.53 -46.62
CA ASP A 8 -25.28 -2.23 -47.08
C ASP A 8 -24.93 -1.10 -46.09
N PRO A 9 -24.10 -0.11 -46.47
CA PRO A 9 -23.66 0.96 -45.58
C PRO A 9 -24.82 1.83 -45.07
N LYS A 10 -25.98 1.83 -45.75
CA LYS A 10 -27.18 2.53 -45.28
C LYS A 10 -27.84 1.83 -44.09
N ARG A 11 -27.75 0.49 -44.02
CA ARG A 11 -28.24 -0.29 -42.88
C ARG A 11 -27.37 -0.10 -41.64
N ALA A 12 -26.04 -0.04 -41.82
CA ALA A 12 -25.11 0.25 -40.73
C ALA A 12 -25.35 1.65 -40.13
N LEU A 13 -25.56 2.66 -40.99
CA LEU A 13 -25.86 4.02 -40.53
C LEU A 13 -27.23 4.12 -39.82
N ALA A 14 -28.24 3.41 -40.32
CA ALA A 14 -29.56 3.35 -39.67
C ALA A 14 -29.51 2.67 -38.29
N LEU A 15 -28.74 1.59 -38.15
CA LEU A 15 -28.51 0.91 -36.86
C LEU A 15 -27.75 1.82 -35.87
N LEU A 16 -26.75 2.56 -36.35
CA LEU A 16 -26.01 3.51 -35.51
C LEU A 16 -26.91 4.66 -35.03
N LEU A 17 -27.76 5.20 -35.92
CA LEU A 17 -28.73 6.24 -35.54
C LEU A 17 -29.75 5.74 -34.52
N LEU A 18 -30.23 4.50 -34.67
CA LEU A 18 -31.16 3.88 -33.72
C LEU A 18 -30.50 3.66 -32.35
N LEU A 19 -29.23 3.26 -32.29
CA LEU A 19 -28.49 3.10 -31.04
C LEU A 19 -28.26 4.45 -30.33
N VAL A 20 -27.94 5.50 -31.09
CA VAL A 20 -27.77 6.86 -30.54
C VAL A 20 -29.10 7.41 -30.01
N LEU A 21 -30.20 7.22 -30.75
CA LEU A 21 -31.54 7.65 -30.30
C LEU A 21 -32.01 6.87 -29.07
N ALA A 22 -31.74 5.56 -29.00
CA ALA A 22 -32.04 4.75 -27.81
C ALA A 22 -31.24 5.22 -26.59
N SER A 23 -29.96 5.57 -26.77
CA SER A 23 -29.11 6.11 -25.70
C SER A 23 -29.61 7.48 -25.18
N LEU A 24 -30.01 8.38 -26.09
CA LEU A 24 -30.56 9.69 -25.70
C LEU A 24 -31.90 9.56 -24.96
N MET A 25 -32.75 8.60 -25.33
CA MET A 25 -34.00 8.33 -24.61
C MET A 25 -33.74 7.77 -23.19
N THR A 26 -32.72 6.93 -23.00
CA THR A 26 -32.36 6.43 -21.66
C THR A 26 -31.81 7.52 -20.73
N MET A 27 -31.10 8.51 -21.26
CA MET A 27 -30.61 9.66 -20.48
C MET A 27 -31.76 10.58 -20.04
N SER A 28 -32.78 10.76 -20.88
CA SER A 28 -33.95 11.57 -20.53
C SER A 28 -34.81 10.94 -19.43
N VAL A 29 -34.93 9.61 -19.41
CA VAL A 29 -35.68 8.87 -18.36
C VAL A 29 -34.94 8.91 -17.01
N LEU A 30 -33.60 8.86 -17.00
CA LEU A 30 -32.80 9.01 -15.78
C LEU A 30 -32.96 10.39 -15.13
N GLN A 31 -33.11 11.44 -15.94
CA GLN A 31 -33.23 12.81 -15.43
C GLN A 31 -34.63 13.11 -14.83
N GLU A 32 -35.68 12.46 -15.32
CA GLU A 32 -37.03 12.55 -14.73
C GLU A 32 -37.12 11.79 -13.39
N THR A 33 -36.43 10.65 -13.24
CA THR A 33 -36.45 9.88 -11.98
C THR A 33 -35.73 10.52 -10.80
N MET A 34 -34.91 11.56 -11.02
CA MET A 34 -34.18 12.27 -9.96
C MET A 34 -34.87 13.56 -9.47
N THR A 35 -36.05 13.91 -9.99
CA THR A 35 -36.74 15.17 -9.63
C THR A 35 -38.04 15.00 -8.84
N THR A 36 -38.41 13.77 -8.48
CA THR A 36 -39.57 13.47 -7.63
C THR A 36 -39.17 12.66 -6.40
N GLU A 37 -38.50 13.31 -5.44
CA GLU A 37 -38.59 13.01 -3.99
C GLU A 37 -37.85 14.14 -3.22
N ALA A 38 -38.52 15.28 -3.03
CA ALA A 38 -38.16 16.27 -2.01
C ALA A 38 -39.36 17.18 -1.71
N GLY A 39 -40.28 16.69 -0.87
CA GLY A 39 -41.26 17.53 -0.17
C GLY A 39 -40.63 18.19 1.07
N PRO A 40 -41.12 19.36 1.53
CA PRO A 40 -40.38 20.24 2.43
C PRO A 40 -40.55 19.84 3.91
N LEU A 41 -39.43 19.57 4.58
CA LEU A 41 -39.36 19.54 6.04
C LEU A 41 -38.88 20.91 6.55
N ARG A 42 -39.80 21.65 7.18
CA ARG A 42 -39.51 22.81 8.02
C ARG A 42 -38.74 22.34 9.26
N HIS A 43 -37.58 22.93 9.51
CA HIS A 43 -37.00 23.01 10.84
C HIS A 43 -36.51 24.43 11.10
N GLU A 44 -37.00 24.99 12.20
CA GLU A 44 -36.72 26.32 12.72
C GLU A 44 -35.26 26.43 13.19
N LEU A 45 -34.60 27.55 12.87
CA LEU A 45 -33.31 27.94 13.47
C LEU A 45 -33.54 28.56 14.86
N PRO A 46 -32.69 28.27 15.85
CA PRO A 46 -32.49 29.17 16.99
C PRO A 46 -31.27 30.08 16.80
N ASP A 47 -31.39 31.28 17.36
CA ASP A 47 -30.53 32.46 17.26
C ASP A 47 -29.07 32.31 17.74
N GLU A 48 -28.19 33.16 17.19
CA GLU A 48 -26.83 33.45 17.67
C GLU A 48 -26.79 33.94 19.12
N PRO A 49 -25.66 33.72 19.82
CA PRO A 49 -25.17 34.71 20.78
C PRO A 49 -23.75 35.20 20.45
N THR A 50 -23.61 36.51 20.64
CA THR A 50 -22.44 37.36 20.48
C THR A 50 -21.31 37.12 21.49
N ASN A 51 -20.08 37.18 20.98
CA ASN A 51 -18.85 37.83 21.48
C ASN A 51 -18.49 37.76 22.99
N GLU A 52 -17.30 37.23 23.31
CA GLU A 52 -16.22 37.92 24.07
C GLU A 52 -14.98 37.01 24.28
N LEU A 53 -13.80 37.54 23.97
CA LEU A 53 -12.47 36.98 24.26
C LEU A 53 -12.07 37.25 25.73
N PRO A 54 -11.25 36.39 26.34
CA PRO A 54 -10.25 36.89 27.29
C PRO A 54 -8.83 36.33 27.09
N ASP A 55 -7.91 37.29 27.12
CA ASP A 55 -6.48 37.37 27.43
C ASP A 55 -5.61 36.12 27.74
N GLU A 56 -4.39 36.15 27.20
CA GLU A 56 -3.21 35.36 27.56
C GLU A 56 -2.82 35.46 29.05
N PRO A 57 -2.11 34.45 29.58
CA PRO A 57 -1.09 34.68 30.58
C PRO A 57 0.30 34.24 30.13
N THR A 58 1.24 35.14 30.41
CA THR A 58 2.68 35.04 30.27
C THR A 58 3.36 34.11 31.28
N ASN A 59 4.47 33.53 30.82
CA ASN A 59 5.74 33.25 31.48
C ASN A 59 5.94 32.10 32.49
N GLU A 60 7.09 31.46 32.27
CA GLU A 60 8.05 30.86 33.22
C GLU A 60 7.92 29.38 33.64
N LEU A 61 8.96 28.65 33.19
CA LEU A 61 9.44 27.34 33.61
C LEU A 61 9.96 27.40 35.06
N PRO A 62 9.88 26.29 35.81
CA PRO A 62 10.95 25.97 36.76
C PRO A 62 11.51 24.54 36.61
N ASP A 63 12.76 24.45 37.06
CA ASP A 63 13.70 23.36 36.99
C ASP A 63 13.31 22.04 37.69
N LYS A 64 13.95 20.96 37.20
CA LYS A 64 14.37 19.72 37.87
C LYS A 64 13.68 19.33 39.18
N VAL A 65 12.96 18.21 39.15
CA VAL A 65 12.87 17.30 40.30
C VAL A 65 13.05 15.84 39.85
N VAL A 66 14.08 15.22 40.41
CA VAL A 66 14.41 13.80 40.40
C VAL A 66 13.40 13.06 41.28
N LEU A 67 12.82 11.95 40.81
CA LEU A 67 12.11 11.01 41.68
C LEU A 67 12.41 9.56 41.31
N ALA A 68 12.93 8.85 42.31
CA ALA A 68 13.30 7.45 42.33
C ALA A 68 12.08 6.53 42.54
N ALA A 69 12.22 5.26 42.13
CA ALA A 69 11.29 4.16 42.39
C ALA A 69 11.23 3.78 43.89
N PRO A 70 10.14 3.11 44.32
CA PRO A 70 10.33 1.79 44.97
C PRO A 70 9.23 0.72 44.71
N THR A 71 9.72 -0.51 44.46
CA THR A 71 9.35 -1.88 44.92
C THR A 71 7.99 -2.28 45.55
N ALA A 72 7.38 -3.32 44.95
CA ALA A 72 6.82 -4.63 45.45
C ALA A 72 6.20 -4.76 46.88
N GLU A 73 4.91 -5.11 47.05
CA GLU A 73 4.25 -6.45 47.24
C GLU A 73 3.74 -6.67 48.70
N PRO A 74 2.91 -7.69 49.06
CA PRO A 74 1.53 -7.99 48.66
C PRO A 74 0.59 -8.25 49.89
N SER A 75 -0.72 -8.48 49.69
CA SER A 75 -1.54 -9.13 50.73
C SER A 75 -2.71 -9.94 50.20
N SER A 76 -2.74 -11.18 50.66
CA SER A 76 -3.75 -12.24 50.48
C SER A 76 -4.87 -12.10 51.52
N ILE A 77 -6.03 -12.71 51.26
CA ILE A 77 -6.84 -13.56 52.16
C ILE A 77 -8.15 -13.95 51.45
N ALA A 78 -8.40 -15.27 51.39
CA ALA A 78 -9.68 -15.95 51.15
C ALA A 78 -10.12 -16.63 52.48
N PRO A 79 -11.22 -17.42 52.62
CA PRO A 79 -12.25 -17.87 51.65
C PRO A 79 -13.73 -17.93 52.16
N SER A 80 -14.67 -18.19 51.22
CA SER A 80 -15.88 -19.08 51.23
C SER A 80 -16.89 -19.13 52.42
N PRO A 81 -18.21 -19.45 52.21
CA PRO A 81 -18.71 -20.55 51.38
C PRO A 81 -20.02 -20.37 50.58
N SER A 82 -20.23 -21.29 49.63
CA SER A 82 -21.49 -21.59 48.92
C SER A 82 -22.52 -22.27 49.86
N PRO A 83 -23.82 -22.36 49.48
CA PRO A 83 -24.24 -23.58 48.76
C PRO A 83 -25.46 -23.47 47.81
N THR A 84 -25.55 -24.53 46.96
CA THR A 84 -26.75 -25.21 46.43
C THR A 84 -27.37 -24.81 45.08
N GLU A 85 -27.48 -25.85 44.24
CA GLU A 85 -28.13 -26.01 42.94
C GLU A 85 -29.61 -25.60 42.89
N LEU A 86 -30.04 -25.13 41.71
CA LEU A 86 -31.28 -25.53 41.04
C LEU A 86 -31.32 -24.95 39.61
N ALA A 87 -31.37 -25.81 38.60
CA ALA A 87 -31.81 -25.47 37.23
C ALA A 87 -33.35 -25.60 37.16
N PRO A 88 -34.07 -24.91 36.24
CA PRO A 88 -34.16 -25.42 34.85
C PRO A 88 -34.37 -24.39 33.70
N SER A 89 -33.99 -24.86 32.50
CA SER A 89 -34.57 -24.74 31.14
C SER A 89 -35.00 -23.42 30.45
N SER A 90 -34.48 -23.31 29.21
CA SER A 90 -35.04 -22.78 27.93
C SER A 90 -35.41 -21.28 27.88
N SER A 91 -35.08 -20.49 26.87
CA SER A 91 -34.59 -20.73 25.50
C SER A 91 -34.26 -19.38 24.85
N GLU A 92 -33.11 -19.23 24.20
CA GLU A 92 -32.88 -18.24 23.13
C GLU A 92 -31.96 -18.85 22.05
N PRO A 93 -32.15 -18.51 20.76
CA PRO A 93 -31.54 -19.24 19.66
C PRO A 93 -30.15 -18.71 19.30
N ALA A 94 -29.15 -19.60 19.34
CA ALA A 94 -27.84 -19.38 18.73
C ALA A 94 -27.92 -19.63 17.22
N LEU A 95 -27.66 -18.61 16.40
CA LEU A 95 -27.31 -18.79 14.99
C LEU A 95 -25.81 -19.14 14.93
N ALA A 96 -25.51 -20.42 15.12
CA ALA A 96 -24.17 -20.97 14.97
C ALA A 96 -23.84 -21.14 13.48
N SER A 97 -22.94 -20.30 12.96
CA SER A 97 -22.14 -20.62 11.77
C SER A 97 -20.82 -21.24 12.24
N SER A 98 -20.89 -22.43 12.83
CA SER A 98 -19.72 -23.28 13.03
C SER A 98 -19.56 -24.15 11.78
N ALA A 99 -18.88 -23.62 10.76
CA ALA A 99 -18.28 -24.51 9.78
C ALA A 99 -17.21 -25.33 10.52
N PRO A 100 -17.28 -26.68 10.48
CA PRO A 100 -16.27 -27.50 11.11
C PRO A 100 -14.95 -27.24 10.42
N TRP A 101 -13.94 -26.87 11.22
CA TRP A 101 -12.55 -26.87 10.80
C TRP A 101 -12.21 -28.28 10.34
N VAL A 102 -12.27 -28.51 9.03
CA VAL A 102 -11.44 -29.55 8.45
C VAL A 102 -10.03 -29.03 8.63
N GLN A 103 -9.39 -29.44 9.73
CA GLN A 103 -7.95 -29.57 9.74
C GLN A 103 -7.64 -30.51 8.59
N ALA A 104 -7.39 -29.95 7.40
CA ALA A 104 -6.69 -30.68 6.37
C ALA A 104 -5.39 -31.09 7.07
N THR A 105 -5.30 -32.37 7.41
CA THR A 105 -4.05 -33.00 7.80
C THR A 105 -3.16 -32.84 6.59
N LEU A 106 -2.39 -31.74 6.56
CA LEU A 106 -1.24 -31.61 5.71
C LEU A 106 -0.35 -32.77 6.13
N GLY A 107 -0.46 -33.89 5.41
CA GLY A 107 0.55 -34.94 5.45
C GLY A 107 1.92 -34.28 5.24
N PRO A 108 3.01 -34.91 5.71
CA PRO A 108 4.34 -34.33 5.55
C PRO A 108 4.52 -33.88 4.10
N LYS A 109 4.67 -32.56 3.90
CA LYS A 109 4.92 -31.98 2.56
C LYS A 109 6.04 -32.83 1.94
N PRO A 110 5.88 -33.38 0.72
CA PRO A 110 6.99 -34.04 0.05
C PRO A 110 8.16 -33.06 0.11
N TRP A 111 9.29 -33.47 0.70
CA TRP A 111 10.46 -32.61 0.81
C TRP A 111 10.98 -32.40 -0.61
N LEU A 112 10.51 -31.34 -1.25
CA LEU A 112 11.01 -30.92 -2.54
C LEU A 112 12.41 -30.36 -2.30
N PRO A 113 13.42 -30.80 -3.08
CA PRO A 113 14.78 -30.30 -2.92
C PRO A 113 14.80 -28.78 -3.02
N THR A 114 15.43 -28.15 -2.03
CA THR A 114 15.74 -26.72 -2.05
C THR A 114 17.21 -26.52 -2.38
N ASP A 115 17.55 -25.38 -2.99
CA ASP A 115 18.95 -24.98 -3.10
C ASP A 115 19.50 -24.39 -1.79
N LYS A 116 20.73 -23.88 -1.81
CA LYS A 116 21.36 -23.29 -0.63
C LYS A 116 20.64 -22.03 -0.11
N ALA A 117 19.87 -21.36 -0.96
CA ALA A 117 19.06 -20.19 -0.59
C ALA A 117 17.67 -20.58 -0.09
N GLY A 118 17.30 -21.86 -0.16
CA GLY A 118 15.97 -22.34 0.20
C GLY A 118 14.98 -22.28 -0.96
N ASP A 119 15.41 -21.97 -2.19
CA ASP A 119 14.52 -21.85 -3.34
C ASP A 119 14.11 -23.22 -3.89
N MET A 120 12.90 -23.29 -4.43
CA MET A 120 12.31 -24.53 -4.95
C MET A 120 12.23 -24.50 -6.47
N TYR A 121 12.47 -25.64 -7.12
CA TYR A 121 12.51 -25.77 -8.58
C TYR A 121 11.50 -26.83 -9.03
N PRO A 122 10.20 -26.50 -9.03
CA PRO A 122 9.16 -27.43 -9.46
C PRO A 122 9.32 -27.77 -10.93
N VAL A 123 8.88 -28.97 -11.31
CA VAL A 123 8.86 -29.45 -12.69
C VAL A 123 7.45 -29.91 -13.01
N ASP A 124 6.93 -29.49 -14.16
CA ASP A 124 5.65 -29.96 -14.67
C ASP A 124 5.77 -31.46 -14.99
N PRO A 125 4.98 -32.34 -14.34
CA PRO A 125 5.01 -33.77 -14.64
C PRO A 125 4.69 -34.09 -16.11
N ALA A 126 3.94 -33.22 -16.81
CA ALA A 126 3.64 -33.36 -18.23
C ALA A 126 4.72 -32.78 -19.16
N GLY A 127 5.71 -32.05 -18.62
CA GLY A 127 6.78 -31.40 -19.38
C GLY A 127 6.33 -30.30 -20.34
N LYS A 128 5.13 -29.74 -20.15
CA LYS A 128 4.54 -28.71 -21.02
C LYS A 128 4.84 -27.30 -20.53
N ILE A 129 4.97 -27.12 -19.22
CA ILE A 129 5.21 -25.82 -18.58
C ILE A 129 6.67 -25.77 -18.11
N LYS A 130 7.40 -24.74 -18.54
CA LYS A 130 8.68 -24.37 -17.92
C LYS A 130 8.36 -23.61 -16.62
N CYS A 131 8.28 -24.33 -15.51
CA CYS A 131 7.98 -23.72 -14.22
C CYS A 131 9.07 -22.71 -13.82
N VAL A 132 8.66 -21.60 -13.23
CA VAL A 132 9.58 -20.69 -12.55
C VAL A 132 10.13 -21.34 -11.27
N ALA A 133 11.32 -20.90 -10.86
CA ALA A 133 11.78 -21.15 -9.50
C ALA A 133 10.88 -20.40 -8.51
N LEU A 134 10.45 -21.08 -7.46
CA LEU A 134 9.75 -20.46 -6.33
C LEU A 134 10.83 -19.86 -5.43
N ARG A 135 11.00 -18.55 -5.54
CA ARG A 135 11.97 -17.76 -4.75
C ARG A 135 11.42 -17.59 -3.34
N THR A 136 11.76 -18.47 -2.42
CA THR A 136 11.07 -18.56 -1.12
C THR A 136 11.27 -17.31 -0.27
N GLY A 137 12.41 -16.62 -0.44
CA GLY A 137 12.65 -15.30 0.15
C GLY A 137 11.77 -14.16 -0.40
N HIS A 138 11.13 -14.37 -1.54
CA HIS A 138 10.21 -13.43 -2.21
C HIS A 138 8.78 -14.00 -2.30
N LEU A 139 8.41 -14.88 -1.38
CA LEU A 139 7.06 -15.38 -1.22
C LEU A 139 6.67 -15.34 0.26
N VAL A 140 5.39 -15.16 0.54
CA VAL A 140 4.87 -15.31 1.89
C VAL A 140 4.87 -16.79 2.26
N GLU A 141 5.80 -17.17 3.13
CA GLU A 141 6.21 -18.55 3.41
C GLU A 141 5.05 -19.52 3.66
N HIS A 142 4.05 -19.12 4.45
CA HIS A 142 2.93 -19.98 4.82
C HIS A 142 1.92 -20.23 3.68
N PHE A 143 1.97 -19.44 2.60
CA PHE A 143 1.19 -19.64 1.38
C PHE A 143 1.95 -20.38 0.28
N ILE A 144 3.21 -20.76 0.52
CA ILE A 144 3.99 -21.51 -0.47
C ILE A 144 3.45 -22.93 -0.59
N ASN A 145 2.91 -23.23 -1.77
CA ASN A 145 2.68 -24.59 -2.23
C ASN A 145 3.87 -25.04 -3.09
N PRO A 146 4.68 -25.99 -2.64
CA PRO A 146 5.93 -26.31 -3.32
C PRO A 146 5.70 -27.04 -4.66
N THR A 147 4.48 -27.53 -4.92
CA THR A 147 4.11 -28.14 -6.21
C THR A 147 3.60 -27.13 -7.24
N ASP A 148 3.51 -25.84 -6.88
CA ASP A 148 3.07 -24.82 -7.82
C ASP A 148 4.02 -24.71 -9.01
N CYS A 149 3.47 -24.86 -10.21
CA CYS A 149 4.20 -24.72 -11.46
C CYS A 149 3.44 -23.76 -12.37
N TYR A 150 4.09 -22.65 -12.69
CA TYR A 150 3.57 -21.61 -13.58
C TYR A 150 4.74 -20.94 -14.32
N THR A 151 4.46 -20.31 -15.45
CA THR A 151 5.47 -19.62 -16.26
C THR A 151 5.82 -18.25 -15.68
N GLU A 152 6.89 -17.61 -16.18
CA GLU A 152 7.20 -16.22 -15.81
C GLU A 152 6.05 -15.27 -16.20
N ASP A 153 5.37 -15.56 -17.30
CA ASP A 153 4.26 -14.75 -17.78
C ASP A 153 3.02 -14.89 -16.88
N ASP A 154 2.76 -16.10 -16.40
CA ASP A 154 1.71 -16.35 -15.39
C ASP A 154 2.04 -15.60 -14.08
N ARG A 155 3.29 -15.67 -13.60
CA ARG A 155 3.73 -14.91 -12.41
C ARG A 155 3.45 -13.43 -12.59
N ARG A 156 3.90 -12.87 -13.72
CA ARG A 156 3.72 -11.45 -14.05
C ARG A 156 2.24 -11.07 -14.11
N GLN A 157 1.39 -11.91 -14.71
CA GLN A 157 -0.06 -11.68 -14.74
C GLN A 157 -0.69 -11.71 -13.34
N MET A 158 -0.26 -12.61 -12.46
CA MET A 158 -0.75 -12.70 -11.08
C MET A 158 -0.33 -11.48 -10.25
N ILE A 159 0.93 -11.01 -10.38
CA ILE A 159 1.40 -9.78 -9.72
C ILE A 159 0.64 -8.56 -10.28
N ARG A 160 0.42 -8.48 -11.59
CA ARG A 160 -0.40 -7.42 -12.19
C ARG A 160 -1.81 -7.40 -11.61
N ALA A 161 -2.43 -8.57 -11.44
CA ALA A 161 -3.77 -8.66 -10.84
C ALA A 161 -3.80 -8.15 -9.40
N LEU A 162 -2.75 -8.42 -8.60
CA LEU A 162 -2.59 -7.81 -7.28
C LEU A 162 -2.53 -6.28 -7.39
N VAL A 163 -1.67 -5.76 -8.27
CA VAL A 163 -1.46 -4.30 -8.43
C VAL A 163 -2.77 -3.61 -8.80
N TYR A 164 -3.52 -4.19 -9.74
CA TYR A 164 -4.80 -3.63 -10.19
C TYR A 164 -5.85 -3.66 -9.09
N THR A 165 -5.93 -4.76 -8.37
CA THR A 165 -6.89 -4.93 -7.26
C THR A 165 -6.61 -3.92 -6.15
N LEU A 166 -5.33 -3.67 -5.84
CA LEU A 166 -4.95 -2.70 -4.80
C LEU A 166 -5.20 -1.25 -5.26
N ILE A 167 -4.86 -0.92 -6.50
CA ILE A 167 -5.17 0.39 -7.11
C ILE A 167 -6.67 0.68 -7.02
N ASP A 168 -7.52 -0.27 -7.46
CA ASP A 168 -8.97 -0.10 -7.45
C ASP A 168 -9.50 0.12 -6.02
N ALA A 169 -8.97 -0.62 -5.04
CA ALA A 169 -9.38 -0.46 -3.64
C ALA A 169 -8.91 0.88 -3.04
N PHE A 170 -7.68 1.30 -3.30
CA PHE A 170 -7.15 2.57 -2.77
C PHE A 170 -7.84 3.77 -3.42
N ASP A 171 -8.00 3.78 -4.75
CA ASP A 171 -8.69 4.85 -5.47
C ASP A 171 -10.16 4.97 -5.02
N ALA A 172 -10.88 3.84 -4.86
CA ALA A 172 -12.28 3.84 -4.43
C ALA A 172 -12.48 4.33 -2.99
N ASN A 173 -11.44 4.29 -2.15
CA ASN A 173 -11.49 4.69 -0.74
C ASN A 173 -10.72 5.99 -0.45
N GLY A 174 -10.23 6.67 -1.49
CA GLY A 174 -9.47 7.91 -1.35
C GLY A 174 -8.20 7.75 -0.51
N ILE A 175 -7.55 6.59 -0.59
CA ILE A 175 -6.26 6.34 0.08
C ILE A 175 -5.17 6.80 -0.90
N GLU A 176 -4.41 7.82 -0.54
CA GLU A 176 -3.32 8.33 -1.38
C GLU A 176 -2.09 7.41 -1.30
N TYR A 177 -1.54 7.06 -2.47
CA TYR A 177 -0.37 6.20 -2.62
C TYR A 177 0.41 6.59 -3.88
N TRP A 178 1.59 6.01 -4.06
CA TRP A 178 2.31 6.01 -5.34
C TRP A 178 3.01 4.67 -5.57
N LEU A 179 3.29 4.35 -6.83
CA LEU A 179 4.18 3.24 -7.16
C LEU A 179 5.58 3.52 -6.64
N ASP A 180 6.22 2.54 -6.01
CA ASP A 180 7.57 2.68 -5.45
C ASP A 180 8.55 1.66 -6.04
N SER A 181 9.84 1.82 -5.76
CA SER A 181 10.91 0.85 -6.00
C SER A 181 10.86 0.19 -7.38
N GLY A 182 10.84 -1.14 -7.45
CA GLY A 182 10.91 -1.90 -8.70
C GLY A 182 9.67 -1.68 -9.56
N THR A 183 8.53 -1.44 -8.92
CA THR A 183 7.24 -1.21 -9.58
C THR A 183 7.22 0.15 -10.28
N LEU A 184 7.72 1.20 -9.63
CA LEU A 184 7.91 2.51 -10.24
C LEU A 184 8.92 2.47 -11.39
N LEU A 185 10.04 1.78 -11.18
CA LEU A 185 11.05 1.59 -12.22
C LEU A 185 10.47 0.85 -13.43
N GLY A 186 9.69 -0.21 -13.20
CA GLY A 186 8.98 -0.94 -14.22
C GLY A 186 8.03 -0.05 -14.99
N SER A 187 7.21 0.73 -14.30
CA SER A 187 6.28 1.70 -14.87
C SER A 187 6.96 2.61 -15.90
N VAL A 188 8.12 3.18 -15.52
CA VAL A 188 8.88 4.12 -16.36
C VAL A 188 9.65 3.41 -17.48
N ARG A 189 10.25 2.25 -17.21
CA ARG A 189 11.21 1.61 -18.12
C ARG A 189 10.58 0.57 -19.06
N HIS A 190 9.56 -0.13 -18.59
CA HIS A 190 8.88 -1.22 -19.30
C HIS A 190 7.40 -0.93 -19.55
N GLY A 191 6.85 0.16 -18.99
CA GLY A 191 5.44 0.49 -19.07
C GLY A 191 4.55 -0.41 -18.21
N GLY A 192 5.09 -1.08 -17.19
CA GLY A 192 4.40 -2.08 -16.35
C GLY A 192 5.40 -2.80 -15.44
N LEU A 193 5.15 -4.04 -15.03
CA LEU A 193 6.16 -4.81 -14.26
C LEU A 193 7.44 -5.04 -15.07
N ILE A 194 8.60 -5.08 -14.40
CA ILE A 194 9.84 -5.57 -15.00
C ILE A 194 9.65 -7.08 -15.26
N PRO A 195 10.10 -7.64 -16.40
CA PRO A 195 9.77 -9.01 -16.79
C PRO A 195 10.06 -10.10 -15.75
N HIS A 196 11.05 -9.88 -14.89
CA HIS A 196 11.47 -10.86 -13.87
C HIS A 196 11.10 -10.45 -12.44
N ASP A 197 10.24 -9.44 -12.24
CA ASP A 197 9.76 -9.06 -10.91
C ASP A 197 9.09 -10.24 -10.20
N LEU A 198 9.26 -10.26 -8.88
CA LEU A 198 8.75 -11.29 -7.97
C LEU A 198 7.62 -10.75 -7.07
N ASP A 199 7.54 -9.43 -6.94
CA ASP A 199 6.62 -8.67 -6.10
C ASP A 199 6.29 -7.31 -6.74
N ALA A 200 5.58 -6.46 -5.99
CA ALA A 200 5.39 -5.05 -6.30
C ALA A 200 5.50 -4.19 -5.02
N ASP A 201 5.63 -2.87 -5.17
CA ASP A 201 5.95 -1.95 -4.08
C ASP A 201 5.15 -0.65 -4.20
N PHE A 202 4.53 -0.23 -3.09
CA PHE A 202 3.73 0.98 -3.00
C PHE A 202 4.19 1.84 -1.82
N GLY A 203 4.33 3.13 -2.05
CA GLY A 203 4.59 4.13 -1.02
C GLY A 203 3.30 4.85 -0.59
N LEU A 204 3.16 5.09 0.70
CA LEU A 204 2.06 5.88 1.29
C LEU A 204 2.65 6.83 2.32
N THR A 205 2.10 8.04 2.45
CA THR A 205 2.49 8.92 3.57
C THR A 205 2.06 8.32 4.91
N GLN A 206 2.66 8.77 6.00
CA GLN A 206 2.19 8.47 7.35
C GLN A 206 0.69 8.76 7.54
N ALA A 207 0.19 9.85 6.97
CA ALA A 207 -1.24 10.21 7.04
C ALA A 207 -2.12 9.19 6.27
N SER A 208 -1.76 8.86 5.04
CA SER A 208 -2.49 7.88 4.22
C SER A 208 -2.43 6.48 4.81
N PHE A 209 -1.31 6.10 5.40
CA PHE A 209 -1.18 4.81 6.08
C PHE A 209 -2.03 4.76 7.37
N ALA A 210 -2.12 5.86 8.12
CA ALA A 210 -3.05 5.98 9.24
C ALA A 210 -4.52 5.90 8.82
N GLN A 211 -4.87 6.42 7.65
CA GLN A 211 -6.20 6.22 7.04
C GLN A 211 -6.42 4.75 6.68
N LEU A 212 -5.45 4.09 6.04
CA LEU A 212 -5.51 2.66 5.71
C LEU A 212 -5.76 1.79 6.96
N ARG A 213 -5.06 2.05 8.07
CA ARG A 213 -5.26 1.34 9.35
C ARG A 213 -6.70 1.39 9.86
N ARG A 214 -7.44 2.46 9.54
CA ARG A 214 -8.82 2.72 10.01
C ARG A 214 -9.89 2.50 8.93
N THR A 215 -9.51 1.98 7.76
CA THR A 215 -10.43 1.77 6.65
C THR A 215 -10.59 0.27 6.40
N ASN A 216 -11.83 -0.23 6.40
CA ASN A 216 -12.13 -1.63 6.08
C ASN A 216 -12.34 -1.78 4.57
N LEU A 217 -11.34 -2.31 3.88
CA LEU A 217 -11.31 -2.56 2.45
C LEU A 217 -11.76 -4.00 2.19
N THR A 218 -12.54 -4.18 1.13
CA THR A 218 -13.01 -5.51 0.72
C THR A 218 -12.23 -5.99 -0.49
N PHE A 219 -11.77 -7.23 -0.43
CA PHE A 219 -11.04 -7.89 -1.50
C PHE A 219 -11.67 -9.26 -1.83
N PRO A 220 -11.47 -9.77 -3.06
CA PRO A 220 -11.71 -11.18 -3.34
C PRO A 220 -11.01 -12.09 -2.33
N SER A 221 -11.63 -13.21 -1.94
CA SER A 221 -11.14 -14.10 -0.86
C SER A 221 -9.74 -14.70 -1.09
N ARG A 222 -9.24 -14.68 -2.34
CA ARG A 222 -7.87 -15.08 -2.68
C ARG A 222 -6.81 -14.08 -2.21
N TYR A 223 -7.20 -12.88 -1.82
CA TYR A 223 -6.30 -11.82 -1.40
C TYR A 223 -6.49 -11.47 0.06
N GLU A 224 -5.38 -11.24 0.76
CA GLU A 224 -5.38 -10.79 2.14
C GLU A 224 -4.49 -9.55 2.30
N LEU A 225 -5.01 -8.55 3.00
CA LEU A 225 -4.28 -7.36 3.39
C LEU A 225 -3.83 -7.49 4.85
N PHE A 226 -2.52 -7.35 5.07
CA PHE A 226 -1.91 -7.25 6.38
C PHE A 226 -1.51 -5.81 6.64
N VAL A 227 -1.87 -5.27 7.81
CA VAL A 227 -1.53 -3.90 8.22
C VAL A 227 -1.25 -3.89 9.71
N ASN A 228 -0.06 -3.42 10.09
CA ASN A 228 0.31 -3.28 11.49
C ASN A 228 -0.54 -2.18 12.14
N ASP A 229 -0.92 -2.39 13.39
CA ASP A 229 -1.69 -1.43 14.20
C ASP A 229 -3.05 -1.06 13.59
N SER A 230 -3.67 -2.00 12.89
CA SER A 230 -5.04 -1.88 12.40
C SER A 230 -6.02 -2.68 13.26
N GLN A 231 -7.25 -2.16 13.39
CA GLN A 231 -8.37 -2.89 13.99
C GLN A 231 -9.05 -3.88 13.02
N PHE A 232 -8.79 -3.76 11.71
CA PHE A 232 -9.43 -4.57 10.67
C PHE A 232 -8.50 -5.66 10.11
N TYR A 233 -7.19 -5.42 10.11
CA TYR A 233 -6.21 -6.30 9.49
C TYR A 233 -5.26 -6.89 10.52
N ARG A 234 -4.80 -8.10 10.23
CA ARG A 234 -3.78 -8.77 11.04
C ARG A 234 -2.43 -8.11 10.80
N ARG A 235 -1.58 -8.16 11.83
CA ARG A 235 -0.15 -7.81 11.71
C ARG A 235 0.51 -8.70 10.66
N GLY A 236 1.33 -8.09 9.80
CA GLY A 236 2.10 -8.83 8.81
C GLY A 236 3.22 -9.67 9.46
N PRO A 237 3.75 -10.69 8.75
CA PRO A 237 4.79 -11.57 9.28
C PRO A 237 6.17 -10.89 9.41
N TYR A 238 6.36 -9.69 8.86
CA TYR A 238 7.65 -8.99 8.83
C TYR A 238 7.61 -7.73 9.71
N PRO A 239 8.52 -7.59 10.70
CA PRO A 239 8.47 -6.48 11.66
C PRO A 239 8.86 -5.12 11.05
N TYR A 240 9.63 -5.12 9.96
CA TYR A 240 10.12 -3.91 9.29
C TYR A 240 9.18 -3.37 8.21
N LEU A 241 8.12 -4.12 7.88
CA LEU A 241 7.17 -3.75 6.84
C LEU A 241 5.80 -3.47 7.48
N PRO A 242 5.26 -2.25 7.37
CA PRO A 242 4.04 -1.87 8.06
C PRO A 242 2.78 -2.46 7.40
N GLY A 243 2.83 -2.84 6.13
CA GLY A 243 1.72 -3.53 5.47
C GLY A 243 2.12 -4.31 4.24
N ARG A 244 1.30 -5.30 3.88
CA ARG A 244 1.51 -6.18 2.72
C ARG A 244 0.18 -6.67 2.18
N PHE A 245 0.00 -6.63 0.87
CA PHE A 245 -1.17 -7.20 0.19
C PHE A 245 -0.78 -8.49 -0.54
N THR A 246 -1.40 -9.62 -0.23
CA THR A 246 -0.89 -10.95 -0.59
C THR A 246 -1.93 -11.77 -1.34
N ASP A 247 -1.50 -12.49 -2.39
CA ASP A 247 -2.23 -13.62 -2.96
C ASP A 247 -2.00 -14.86 -2.09
N THR A 248 -3.02 -15.29 -1.36
CA THR A 248 -2.95 -16.40 -0.40
C THR A 248 -2.85 -17.76 -1.07
N THR A 249 -3.02 -17.83 -2.39
CA THR A 249 -2.92 -19.08 -3.16
C THR A 249 -1.52 -19.35 -3.69
N LYS A 250 -0.68 -18.30 -3.81
CA LYS A 250 0.68 -18.38 -4.37
C LYS A 250 1.77 -17.79 -3.47
N GLY A 251 1.39 -16.97 -2.49
CA GLY A 251 2.32 -16.22 -1.66
C GLY A 251 2.97 -15.00 -2.34
N LEU A 252 2.52 -14.63 -3.54
CA LEU A 252 2.92 -13.39 -4.22
C LEU A 252 2.34 -12.18 -3.50
N TYR A 253 3.02 -11.04 -3.51
CA TYR A 253 2.60 -9.90 -2.70
C TYR A 253 2.96 -8.52 -3.29
N ILE A 254 2.38 -7.50 -2.67
CA ILE A 254 2.75 -6.09 -2.77
C ILE A 254 3.19 -5.61 -1.39
N ASP A 255 4.37 -4.99 -1.31
CA ASP A 255 4.85 -4.33 -0.11
C ASP A 255 4.30 -2.90 -0.01
N LEU A 256 3.81 -2.55 1.18
CA LEU A 256 3.29 -1.22 1.48
C LEU A 256 4.26 -0.53 2.45
N PHE A 257 4.94 0.50 1.96
CA PHE A 257 5.88 1.29 2.73
C PHE A 257 5.21 2.55 3.28
N GLU A 258 5.27 2.72 4.61
CA GLU A 258 4.87 3.96 5.27
C GLU A 258 6.04 4.94 5.25
N PHE A 259 5.86 6.04 4.55
CA PHE A 259 6.84 7.12 4.42
C PHE A 259 6.61 8.17 5.51
N LEU A 260 7.62 8.35 6.34
CA LEU A 260 7.63 9.24 7.49
C LEU A 260 8.25 10.60 7.11
N PRO A 261 7.63 11.73 7.51
CA PRO A 261 8.22 13.04 7.30
C PRO A 261 9.44 13.23 8.21
N SER A 262 10.46 13.91 7.69
CA SER A 262 11.61 14.38 8.46
C SER A 262 12.15 15.67 7.86
N THR A 263 13.19 16.26 8.45
CA THR A 263 13.79 17.50 7.97
C THR A 263 15.29 17.35 7.86
N LYS A 264 15.88 17.78 6.74
CA LYS A 264 17.33 17.90 6.57
C LYS A 264 17.74 19.36 6.64
N ARG A 265 18.70 19.67 7.51
CA ARG A 265 19.30 21.01 7.61
C ARG A 265 20.53 21.08 6.72
N ILE A 266 20.60 22.10 5.88
CA ILE A 266 21.73 22.40 4.99
C ILE A 266 22.30 23.76 5.41
N GLU A 267 23.57 23.77 5.80
CA GLU A 267 24.29 25.00 6.13
C GLU A 267 24.90 25.60 4.87
N HIS A 268 24.47 26.79 4.51
CA HIS A 268 25.06 27.60 3.45
C HIS A 268 25.99 28.64 4.08
N VAL A 269 27.30 28.44 3.86
CA VAL A 269 28.31 29.45 4.19
C VAL A 269 28.43 30.40 3.01
N VAL A 270 27.95 31.63 3.18
CA VAL A 270 28.18 32.69 2.20
C VAL A 270 29.58 33.24 2.45
N LEU A 271 30.53 32.89 1.58
CA LEU A 271 31.87 33.47 1.64
C LEU A 271 31.79 34.95 1.22
N PRO A 272 32.38 35.88 1.98
CA PRO A 272 32.41 37.29 1.59
C PRO A 272 33.21 37.47 0.30
N ALA A 273 32.74 38.39 -0.55
CA ALA A 273 33.45 38.75 -1.79
C ALA A 273 34.88 39.23 -1.45
N ALA A 274 35.87 38.81 -2.24
CA ALA A 274 37.31 38.96 -1.99
C ALA A 274 37.86 40.41 -1.95
N ASN A 275 37.00 41.42 -1.80
CA ASN A 275 37.30 42.84 -1.97
C ASN A 275 36.93 43.71 -0.75
N SER A 276 36.43 43.15 0.36
CA SER A 276 36.12 43.92 1.57
C SER A 276 37.20 43.82 2.65
N SER A 277 37.84 44.95 2.95
CA SER A 277 38.87 45.16 3.98
C SER A 277 38.34 45.18 5.43
N MET A 278 37.39 44.31 5.78
CA MET A 278 36.88 44.22 7.15
C MET A 278 36.63 42.76 7.52
N THR A 279 37.01 42.40 8.75
CA THR A 279 36.62 41.16 9.43
C THR A 279 35.10 41.14 9.58
N GLN A 280 34.39 40.53 8.63
CA GLN A 280 32.98 40.23 8.75
C GLN A 280 32.80 38.80 9.28
N LEU A 281 31.94 38.67 10.28
CA LEU A 281 31.50 37.37 10.80
C LEU A 281 30.84 36.57 9.67
N GLU A 282 31.22 35.31 9.53
CA GLU A 282 30.60 34.36 8.61
C GLU A 282 29.12 34.19 9.01
N GLU A 283 28.21 34.71 8.20
CA GLU A 283 26.77 34.53 8.41
C GLU A 283 26.37 33.21 7.74
N ALA A 284 26.37 32.13 8.51
CA ALA A 284 25.88 30.84 8.07
C ALA A 284 24.35 30.88 8.02
N THR A 285 23.78 30.65 6.83
CA THR A 285 22.33 30.53 6.66
C THR A 285 21.95 29.05 6.64
N THR A 286 21.02 28.64 7.49
CA THR A 286 20.52 27.26 7.51
C THR A 286 19.24 27.16 6.69
N VAL A 287 19.23 26.27 5.70
CA VAL A 287 18.04 25.92 4.91
C VAL A 287 17.49 24.59 5.42
N GLU A 288 16.21 24.55 5.76
CA GLU A 288 15.49 23.34 6.13
C GLU A 288 14.77 22.76 4.91
N VAL A 289 15.09 21.51 4.55
CA VAL A 289 14.46 20.78 3.45
C VAL A 289 13.57 19.69 4.02
N PRO A 290 12.24 19.74 3.78
CA PRO A 290 11.34 18.65 4.14
C PRO A 290 11.68 17.37 3.37
N MET A 291 11.91 16.29 4.10
CA MET A 291 12.28 14.99 3.57
C MET A 291 11.16 13.97 3.86
N LEU A 292 11.12 12.93 3.05
CA LEU A 292 10.16 11.86 3.14
C LEU A 292 10.85 10.53 2.85
N GLY A 293 10.62 9.54 3.70
CA GLY A 293 11.24 8.22 3.56
C GLY A 293 10.67 7.21 4.54
N PRO A 294 10.67 5.92 4.20
CA PRO A 294 10.25 4.87 5.11
C PRO A 294 11.31 4.60 6.17
N ALA A 295 10.91 3.85 7.21
CA ALA A 295 11.85 3.41 8.23
C ALA A 295 13.04 2.66 7.60
N ALA A 296 14.24 2.92 8.14
CA ALA A 296 15.45 2.23 7.70
C ALA A 296 15.32 0.72 7.89
N SER A 297 15.63 -0.04 6.84
CA SER A 297 15.48 -1.50 6.84
C SER A 297 16.24 -2.15 5.69
N ASN A 298 16.39 -3.47 5.78
CA ASN A 298 17.03 -4.27 4.74
C ASN A 298 16.34 -4.15 3.37
N CYS A 299 15.10 -3.65 3.25
CA CYS A 299 14.47 -3.38 1.96
C CYS A 299 15.30 -2.42 1.09
N TRP A 300 16.09 -1.53 1.71
CA TRP A 300 16.85 -0.48 1.04
C TRP A 300 18.35 -0.80 0.93
N TRP A 301 18.75 -2.05 1.17
CA TRP A 301 20.16 -2.47 1.20
C TRP A 301 20.92 -2.16 -0.11
N ALA A 302 20.21 -2.23 -1.24
CA ALA A 302 20.78 -2.03 -2.58
C ALA A 302 20.73 -0.56 -3.06
N CYS A 303 20.19 0.35 -2.25
CA CYS A 303 20.03 1.75 -2.61
C CYS A 303 21.38 2.40 -2.93
N LYS A 304 21.50 3.03 -4.09
CA LYS A 304 22.77 3.56 -4.60
C LYS A 304 23.22 4.86 -3.96
N ASN A 305 22.29 5.81 -3.78
CA ASN A 305 22.61 7.16 -3.33
C ASN A 305 21.82 7.54 -2.07
N CYS A 306 21.41 6.56 -1.27
CA CYS A 306 20.74 6.81 0.01
C CYS A 306 21.67 7.54 0.98
N PRO A 307 21.15 8.51 1.76
CA PRO A 307 21.98 9.33 2.65
C PRO A 307 22.54 8.56 3.85
N ALA A 308 21.96 7.41 4.17
CA ALA A 308 22.46 6.50 5.19
C ALA A 308 22.26 5.04 4.73
N PRO A 309 23.04 4.08 5.26
CA PRO A 309 22.85 2.67 4.94
C PRO A 309 21.41 2.23 5.20
N MET A 310 20.82 1.52 4.24
CA MET A 310 19.49 0.92 4.40
C MET A 310 18.37 1.94 4.71
N HIS A 311 18.56 3.21 4.35
CA HIS A 311 17.58 4.26 4.63
C HIS A 311 17.31 5.09 3.38
N PHE A 312 16.19 4.79 2.73
CA PHE A 312 15.71 5.58 1.60
C PHE A 312 15.04 6.86 2.08
N LEU A 313 15.48 7.98 1.50
CA LEU A 313 15.02 9.31 1.92
C LEU A 313 15.19 10.29 0.76
N VAL A 314 14.12 11.01 0.42
CA VAL A 314 14.07 11.99 -0.68
C VAL A 314 13.39 13.29 -0.23
N PRO A 315 13.63 14.43 -0.88
CA PRO A 315 12.84 15.64 -0.67
C PRO A 315 11.34 15.40 -0.91
N SER A 316 10.48 15.99 -0.07
CA SER A 316 9.02 15.76 -0.14
C SER A 316 8.41 16.30 -1.44
N ASP A 317 8.97 17.38 -1.99
CA ASP A 317 8.57 17.99 -3.27
C ASP A 317 8.99 17.16 -4.50
N TRP A 318 9.77 16.09 -4.31
CA TRP A 318 10.00 15.10 -5.36
C TRP A 318 8.85 14.12 -5.47
N VAL A 319 8.11 13.92 -4.38
CA VAL A 319 6.92 13.06 -4.35
C VAL A 319 5.68 13.87 -4.73
N PHE A 320 5.50 15.03 -4.11
CA PHE A 320 4.28 15.83 -4.24
C PHE A 320 4.45 17.06 -5.15
N PRO A 321 3.37 17.48 -5.85
CA PRO A 321 2.09 16.79 -5.97
C PRO A 321 2.21 15.50 -6.80
N LEU A 322 1.50 14.45 -6.42
CA LEU A 322 1.50 13.20 -7.19
C LEU A 322 1.03 13.46 -8.63
N VAL A 323 1.64 12.75 -9.57
CA VAL A 323 1.30 12.84 -11.00
C VAL A 323 0.72 11.53 -11.49
N ARG A 324 -0.20 11.62 -12.45
CA ARG A 324 -0.75 10.44 -13.10
C ARG A 324 0.29 9.83 -14.05
N CYS A 325 0.55 8.54 -13.90
CA CYS A 325 1.47 7.77 -14.72
C CYS A 325 0.80 6.49 -15.23
N LYS A 326 1.32 5.94 -16.32
CA LYS A 326 0.79 4.72 -16.93
C LYS A 326 1.50 3.50 -16.34
N PHE A 327 0.73 2.54 -15.85
CA PHE A 327 1.21 1.21 -15.46
C PHE A 327 0.37 0.17 -16.21
N ASP A 328 1.01 -0.53 -17.14
CA ASP A 328 0.38 -1.39 -18.13
C ASP A 328 -0.76 -0.65 -18.87
N ASP A 329 -2.01 -1.07 -18.75
CA ASP A 329 -3.19 -0.45 -19.36
C ASP A 329 -3.94 0.49 -18.41
N ARG A 330 -3.40 0.75 -17.21
CA ARG A 330 -4.02 1.59 -16.19
C ARG A 330 -3.27 2.89 -15.97
N MET A 331 -4.02 3.89 -15.54
CA MET A 331 -3.46 5.11 -14.97
C MET A 331 -3.41 4.96 -13.45
N THR A 332 -2.29 5.33 -12.85
CA THR A 332 -2.06 5.31 -11.40
C THR A 332 -1.22 6.53 -10.98
N TRP A 333 -0.69 6.54 -9.77
CA TRP A 333 0.03 7.66 -9.18
C TRP A 333 1.52 7.38 -9.06
N CYS A 334 2.33 8.37 -9.44
CA CYS A 334 3.79 8.34 -9.33
C CYS A 334 4.29 9.63 -8.66
N PRO A 335 5.50 9.62 -8.08
CA PRO A 335 6.19 10.82 -7.61
C PRO A 335 6.34 11.88 -8.70
N HIS A 336 6.16 13.17 -8.36
CA HIS A 336 6.32 14.29 -9.29
C HIS A 336 7.66 14.28 -10.04
N GLN A 337 8.77 14.11 -9.30
CA GLN A 337 10.13 14.06 -9.83
C GLN A 337 10.64 12.62 -9.90
N THR A 338 9.90 11.75 -10.58
CA THR A 338 10.17 10.31 -10.69
C THR A 338 11.62 9.99 -11.10
N THR A 339 12.23 10.75 -12.01
CA THR A 339 13.62 10.50 -12.44
C THR A 339 14.62 10.70 -11.29
N ALA A 340 14.54 11.81 -10.56
CA ALA A 340 15.43 12.09 -9.44
C ALA A 340 15.23 11.08 -8.30
N TYR A 341 13.97 10.73 -8.03
CA TYR A 341 13.59 9.68 -7.09
C TYR A 341 14.26 8.33 -7.42
N LEU A 342 14.11 7.86 -8.65
CA LEU A 342 14.69 6.59 -9.10
C LEU A 342 16.23 6.62 -9.16
N GLN A 343 16.84 7.76 -9.45
CA GLN A 343 18.30 7.93 -9.42
C GLN A 343 18.87 7.74 -8.01
N VAL A 344 18.12 8.09 -6.95
CA VAL A 344 18.56 7.82 -5.58
C VAL A 344 18.62 6.31 -5.32
N LEU A 345 17.58 5.58 -5.71
CA LEU A 345 17.49 4.14 -5.50
C LEU A 345 18.50 3.36 -6.35
N TYR A 346 18.55 3.66 -7.65
CA TYR A 346 19.17 2.78 -8.64
C TYR A 346 20.41 3.36 -9.32
N GLY A 347 20.74 4.63 -9.07
CA GLY A 347 21.85 5.34 -9.71
C GLY A 347 21.47 5.94 -11.05
N ASN A 348 22.43 6.66 -11.66
CA ASN A 348 22.19 7.41 -12.91
C ASN A 348 21.92 6.50 -14.13
N ASP A 349 22.32 5.23 -14.06
CA ASP A 349 22.15 4.23 -15.11
C ASP A 349 20.86 3.41 -14.97
N PHE A 350 19.90 3.82 -14.13
CA PHE A 350 18.70 3.03 -13.82
C PHE A 350 17.85 2.64 -15.04
N MET A 351 17.88 3.45 -16.10
CA MET A 351 17.20 3.17 -17.36
C MET A 351 17.92 2.13 -18.23
N THR A 352 19.19 1.85 -17.96
CA THR A 352 19.98 0.88 -18.71
C THR A 352 19.59 -0.54 -18.30
N LEU A 353 19.22 -1.37 -19.29
CA LEU A 353 19.02 -2.79 -19.08
C LEU A 353 20.37 -3.44 -18.78
N LYS A 354 20.52 -3.98 -17.57
CA LYS A 354 21.67 -4.81 -17.24
C LYS A 354 21.38 -6.19 -17.81
N HIS A 355 22.16 -6.62 -18.80
CA HIS A 355 22.11 -8.00 -19.25
C HIS A 355 22.46 -8.88 -18.05
N SER A 356 21.55 -9.78 -17.70
CA SER A 356 21.83 -10.84 -16.74
C SER A 356 23.11 -11.53 -17.19
N ALA A 357 24.14 -11.56 -16.34
CA ALA A 357 25.29 -12.41 -16.60
C ALA A 357 24.75 -13.84 -16.76
N SER A 358 24.95 -14.39 -17.96
CA SER A 358 24.52 -15.72 -18.38
C SER A 358 25.08 -16.83 -17.52
#